data_AF-A0A254RTF3-F1
#
_entry.id   AF-A0A254RTF3-F1
#
_cell.length_a   1.000
_cell.length_b   1.000
_cell.length_c   1.000
_cell.angle_alpha   90.00
_cell.angle_beta   90.00
_cell.angle_gamma   90.00
#
_symmetry.space_group_name_H-M   'P 1'
#
loop_
_entity.id
_entity.type
_entity.pdbx_description
1 polymer ?
#
loop_
_entity_poly.entity_id
_entity_poly.type
_entity_poly.pdbx_seq_one_letter_code
_entity_poly.pdbx_strand_id
1 'polypeptide(L)'
;MKNTTLPLVINFHACAVCNFSCQGCYSKWHNHQNEVWNDPSNVRQIIENIAKFHRDHFGESGTPWRLSIVGGEPSLFKDKIQFVAKTARAYGAEVSVISNGSHLENIFPFARLFSQVGVSLDSFSHETNLKIGRHCHGKTLSYEEIASKLVTLRAINPKIRIKVNTVVNQNNYNELLVDKVAALGATKYKILRQIPFDCCKGVTDEQFFSFLRNNYREDLFASDGAPSQHIFVEDNAAMLGSYLMIAPDGRLFQNGQAEYRYSHPLMSTPFEVAMKEVGFAEGKFFNRYTSVATDATIAKMKLASAA
;
A
#
# COMPACT_ATOMS: atom_id res chain seq x y z
N MET A 1 -6.04 -1.94 -22.64
CA MET A 1 -5.22 -2.71 -21.67
C MET A 1 -5.02 -4.12 -22.20
N LYS A 2 -3.81 -4.69 -22.08
CA LYS A 2 -3.57 -6.10 -22.47
C LYS A 2 -3.99 -7.04 -21.33
N ASN A 3 -4.47 -8.24 -21.65
CA ASN A 3 -4.70 -9.28 -20.63
C ASN A 3 -3.35 -9.71 -20.05
N THR A 4 -3.20 -9.58 -18.73
CA THR A 4 -2.00 -9.98 -17.99
C THR A 4 -2.40 -10.83 -16.79
N THR A 5 -1.48 -11.65 -16.28
CA THR A 5 -1.69 -12.36 -15.00
C THR A 5 -1.54 -11.44 -13.78
N LEU A 6 -1.03 -10.22 -13.95
CA LEU A 6 -0.82 -9.25 -12.87
C LEU A 6 -2.12 -8.52 -12.56
N PRO A 7 -2.56 -8.49 -11.29
CA PRO A 7 -3.85 -7.91 -10.97
C PRO A 7 -3.88 -6.40 -11.18
N LEU A 8 -5.00 -5.88 -11.69
CA LEU A 8 -5.34 -4.47 -11.60
C LEU A 8 -5.63 -4.13 -10.15
N VAL A 9 -4.76 -3.35 -9.51
CA VAL A 9 -4.87 -2.99 -8.08
C VAL A 9 -5.33 -1.55 -7.97
N ILE A 10 -6.49 -1.36 -7.34
CA ILE A 10 -7.07 -0.04 -7.05
C ILE A 10 -6.94 0.19 -5.54
N ASN A 11 -6.29 1.28 -5.15
CA ASN A 11 -6.10 1.67 -3.75
C ASN A 11 -7.24 2.59 -3.35
N PHE A 12 -8.16 2.10 -2.53
CA PHE A 12 -9.26 2.89 -2.02
C PHE A 12 -8.87 3.48 -0.67
N HIS A 13 -8.49 4.75 -0.66
CA HIS A 13 -8.28 5.51 0.57
C HIS A 13 -9.63 5.82 1.19
N ALA A 14 -10.17 4.83 1.90
CA ALA A 14 -11.54 4.86 2.37
C ALA A 14 -11.76 5.89 3.49
N CYS A 15 -10.67 6.30 4.16
CA CYS A 15 -10.70 7.27 5.24
C CYS A 15 -9.47 8.15 5.29
N ALA A 16 -9.64 9.31 5.89
CA ALA A 16 -8.58 10.26 6.20
C ALA A 16 -8.17 10.24 7.69
N VAL A 17 -9.07 9.78 8.57
CA VAL A 17 -8.78 9.68 10.02
C VAL A 17 -7.72 8.62 10.27
N CYS A 18 -6.65 8.99 10.98
CA CYS A 18 -5.58 8.10 11.43
C CYS A 18 -5.27 8.37 12.90
N ASN A 19 -4.92 7.31 13.65
CA ASN A 19 -4.46 7.44 15.03
C ASN A 19 -2.94 7.70 15.18
N PHE A 20 -2.21 7.75 14.06
CA PHE A 20 -0.80 8.15 13.98
C PHE A 20 -0.66 9.51 13.30
N SER A 21 0.49 10.18 13.50
CA SER A 21 0.77 11.52 12.97
C SER A 21 2.08 11.55 12.17
N CYS A 22 2.24 10.60 11.24
CA CYS A 22 3.49 10.44 10.49
C CYS A 22 3.83 11.73 9.71
N GLN A 23 5.07 12.20 9.85
CA GLN A 23 5.52 13.45 9.20
C GLN A 23 5.35 13.39 7.67
N GLY A 24 5.78 12.27 7.07
CA GLY A 24 5.70 12.01 5.62
C GLY A 24 4.41 11.35 5.12
N CYS A 25 3.28 11.51 5.81
CA CYS A 25 2.03 10.89 5.38
C CYS A 25 1.48 11.55 4.09
N TYR A 26 1.30 10.75 3.03
CA TYR A 26 0.70 11.14 1.74
C TYR A 26 -0.84 11.07 1.73
N SER A 27 -1.46 10.98 2.89
CA SER A 27 -2.91 10.79 3.06
C SER A 27 -3.49 11.73 4.11
N LYS A 28 -2.87 12.91 4.26
CA LYS A 28 -3.39 13.99 5.12
C LYS A 28 -4.50 14.73 4.38
N TRP A 29 -5.73 14.23 4.45
CA TRP A 29 -6.89 15.01 4.02
C TRP A 29 -7.48 15.76 5.21
N HIS A 30 -7.71 17.05 5.05
CA HIS A 30 -8.19 17.92 6.12
C HIS A 30 -9.71 17.88 6.32
N ASN A 31 -10.47 17.26 5.41
CA ASN A 31 -11.92 17.17 5.49
C ASN A 31 -12.40 15.73 5.65
N HIS A 32 -12.86 15.40 6.85
CA HIS A 32 -13.35 14.06 7.23
C HIS A 32 -14.88 13.92 7.14
N GLN A 33 -15.62 15.00 6.88
CA GLN A 33 -17.08 14.98 6.99
C GLN A 33 -17.76 14.32 5.77
N ASN A 34 -17.09 14.34 4.61
CA ASN A 34 -17.67 13.89 3.33
C ASN A 34 -17.03 12.59 2.81
N GLU A 35 -16.57 11.71 3.70
CA GLU A 35 -15.99 10.43 3.29
C GLU A 35 -17.09 9.52 2.70
N VAL A 36 -16.92 9.06 1.46
CA VAL A 36 -17.94 8.31 0.70
C VAL A 36 -18.36 7.02 1.40
N TRP A 37 -17.47 6.42 2.19
CA TRP A 37 -17.78 5.20 2.93
C TRP A 37 -18.74 5.39 4.11
N ASN A 38 -19.13 6.63 4.43
CA ASN A 38 -20.19 6.93 5.38
C ASN A 38 -21.57 6.55 4.83
N ASP A 39 -21.70 6.46 3.50
CA ASP A 39 -22.92 6.00 2.83
C ASP A 39 -22.62 4.68 2.06
N PRO A 40 -23.23 3.56 2.47
CA PRO A 40 -23.16 2.29 1.77
C PRO A 40 -23.51 2.37 0.27
N SER A 41 -24.39 3.29 -0.14
CA SER A 41 -24.76 3.51 -1.54
C SER A 41 -23.57 3.98 -2.37
N ASN A 42 -22.82 4.97 -1.89
CA ASN A 42 -21.64 5.49 -2.59
C ASN A 42 -20.57 4.42 -2.77
N VAL A 43 -20.32 3.60 -1.74
CA VAL A 43 -19.37 2.48 -1.82
C VAL A 43 -19.79 1.48 -2.90
N ARG A 44 -21.07 1.12 -2.97
CA ARG A 44 -21.60 0.21 -4.00
C ARG A 44 -21.41 0.81 -5.40
N GLN A 45 -21.79 2.07 -5.59
CA GLN A 45 -21.66 2.74 -6.89
C GLN A 45 -20.21 2.79 -7.37
N ILE A 46 -19.26 3.15 -6.49
CA ILE A 46 -17.83 3.16 -6.83
C ILE A 46 -17.36 1.77 -7.23
N ILE A 47 -17.67 0.74 -6.44
CA ILE A 47 -17.23 -0.65 -6.70
C ILE A 47 -17.86 -1.19 -7.98
N GLU A 48 -19.15 -0.94 -8.20
CA GLU A 48 -19.85 -1.34 -9.42
C GLU A 48 -19.26 -0.67 -10.66
N ASN A 49 -18.94 0.62 -10.58
CA ASN A 49 -18.30 1.38 -11.66
C ASN A 49 -16.93 0.78 -12.04
N ILE A 50 -16.10 0.45 -11.05
CA ILE A 50 -14.82 -0.25 -11.26
C ILE A 50 -15.05 -1.63 -11.88
N ALA A 51 -16.00 -2.41 -11.34
CA ALA A 51 -16.28 -3.76 -11.80
C ALA A 51 -16.84 -3.80 -13.23
N LYS A 52 -17.67 -2.82 -13.59
CA LYS A 52 -18.16 -2.61 -14.96
C LYS A 52 -16.99 -2.35 -15.90
N PHE A 53 -16.16 -1.36 -15.58
CA PHE A 53 -14.97 -1.07 -16.37
C PHE A 53 -14.08 -2.31 -16.53
N HIS A 54 -13.83 -3.04 -15.44
CA HIS A 54 -13.01 -4.24 -15.45
C HIS A 54 -13.58 -5.31 -16.40
N ARG A 55 -14.87 -5.62 -16.29
CA ARG A 55 -15.54 -6.57 -17.18
C ARG A 55 -15.51 -6.12 -18.64
N ASP A 56 -15.76 -4.85 -18.92
CA ASP A 56 -15.80 -4.30 -20.28
C ASP A 56 -14.40 -4.33 -20.95
N HIS A 57 -13.32 -4.21 -20.17
CA HIS A 57 -11.95 -4.10 -20.71
C HIS A 57 -11.13 -5.39 -20.65
N PHE A 58 -11.40 -6.26 -19.68
CA PHE A 58 -10.63 -7.49 -19.46
C PHE A 58 -11.46 -8.76 -19.64
N GLY A 59 -12.79 -8.67 -19.53
CA GLY A 59 -13.69 -9.82 -19.51
C GLY A 59 -13.66 -10.57 -18.17
N GLU A 60 -14.60 -11.51 -18.00
CA GLU A 60 -14.78 -12.24 -16.73
C GLU A 60 -13.61 -13.17 -16.39
N SER A 61 -12.95 -13.73 -17.41
CA SER A 61 -11.74 -14.57 -17.27
C SER A 61 -10.45 -13.79 -17.53
N GLY A 62 -10.52 -12.45 -17.53
CA GLY A 62 -9.41 -11.57 -17.83
C GLY A 62 -8.41 -11.38 -16.69
N THR A 63 -7.63 -10.30 -16.81
CA THR A 63 -6.73 -9.83 -15.74
C THR A 63 -7.49 -9.73 -14.41
N PRO A 64 -7.09 -10.39 -13.31
CA PRO A 64 -7.80 -10.25 -12.03
C PRO A 64 -7.75 -8.81 -11.53
N TRP A 65 -8.69 -8.39 -10.69
CA TRP A 65 -8.61 -7.08 -10.04
C TRP A 65 -8.73 -7.19 -8.54
N ARG A 66 -8.07 -6.25 -7.85
CA ARG A 66 -7.98 -6.21 -6.40
C ARG A 66 -8.26 -4.82 -5.88
N LEU A 67 -9.19 -4.73 -4.94
CA LEU A 67 -9.42 -3.52 -4.17
C LEU A 67 -8.53 -3.55 -2.92
N SER A 68 -7.58 -2.63 -2.81
CA SER A 68 -6.75 -2.45 -1.62
C SER A 68 -7.32 -1.33 -0.77
N ILE A 69 -7.91 -1.68 0.37
CA ILE A 69 -8.43 -0.72 1.34
C ILE A 69 -7.25 -0.11 2.10
N VAL A 70 -7.08 1.20 1.94
CA VAL A 70 -5.99 2.00 2.51
C VAL A 70 -6.57 3.30 3.09
N GLY A 71 -5.75 4.24 3.55
CA GLY A 71 -6.21 5.54 4.05
C GLY A 71 -5.44 5.98 5.28
N GLY A 72 -6.10 6.74 6.15
CA GLY A 72 -5.60 7.11 7.46
C GLY A 72 -5.31 5.87 8.29
N GLU A 73 -6.33 5.28 8.94
CA GLU A 73 -6.26 3.93 9.46
C GLU A 73 -7.61 3.18 9.35
N PRO A 74 -7.81 2.39 8.27
CA PRO A 74 -9.06 1.66 8.05
C PRO A 74 -9.42 0.66 9.16
N SER A 75 -8.45 0.07 9.86
CA SER A 75 -8.73 -0.92 10.91
C SER A 75 -9.41 -0.33 12.15
N LEU A 76 -9.46 1.00 12.28
CA LEU A 76 -10.28 1.67 13.32
C LEU A 76 -11.79 1.50 13.08
N PHE A 77 -12.22 1.24 11.83
CA PHE A 77 -13.63 1.27 11.43
C PHE A 77 -14.13 -0.11 10.99
N LYS A 78 -14.22 -1.04 11.94
CA LYS A 78 -14.54 -2.46 11.74
C LYS A 78 -15.71 -2.72 10.78
N ASP A 79 -16.84 -2.07 11.00
CA ASP A 79 -18.06 -2.34 10.22
C ASP A 79 -17.94 -1.79 8.79
N LYS A 80 -17.28 -0.63 8.63
CA LYS A 80 -17.06 -0.01 7.32
C LYS A 80 -16.10 -0.82 6.47
N ILE A 81 -14.95 -1.24 7.02
CA ILE A 81 -13.99 -2.07 6.29
C ILE A 81 -14.61 -3.42 5.91
N GLN A 82 -15.41 -4.02 6.80
CA GLN A 82 -16.10 -5.26 6.49
C GLN A 82 -17.11 -5.07 5.34
N PHE A 83 -17.88 -3.98 5.35
CA PHE A 83 -18.85 -3.66 4.31
C PHE A 83 -18.18 -3.48 2.95
N VAL A 84 -17.11 -2.68 2.88
CA VAL A 84 -16.32 -2.48 1.65
C VAL A 84 -15.77 -3.81 1.13
N ALA A 85 -15.17 -4.63 2.01
CA ALA A 85 -14.60 -5.92 1.61
C ALA A 85 -15.66 -6.90 1.09
N LYS A 86 -16.82 -7.01 1.76
CA LYS A 86 -17.93 -7.86 1.28
C LYS A 86 -18.45 -7.38 -0.07
N THR A 87 -18.63 -6.07 -0.23
CA THR A 87 -19.13 -5.49 -1.48
C THR A 87 -18.16 -5.76 -2.62
N ALA A 88 -16.87 -5.48 -2.44
CA ALA A 88 -15.86 -5.71 -3.47
C ALA A 88 -15.79 -7.18 -3.92
N ARG A 89 -15.85 -8.13 -2.98
CA ARG A 89 -15.89 -9.56 -3.30
C ARG A 89 -17.14 -9.97 -4.08
N ALA A 90 -18.30 -9.39 -3.77
CA ALA A 90 -19.54 -9.66 -4.49
C ALA A 90 -19.45 -9.24 -5.97
N TYR A 91 -18.60 -8.25 -6.29
CA TYR A 91 -18.29 -7.83 -7.65
C TYR A 91 -17.03 -8.49 -8.24
N GLY A 92 -16.56 -9.60 -7.64
CA GLY A 92 -15.47 -10.42 -8.17
C GLY A 92 -14.06 -9.92 -7.86
N ALA A 93 -13.90 -8.92 -6.99
CA ALA A 93 -12.57 -8.43 -6.59
C ALA A 93 -11.89 -9.39 -5.60
N GLU A 94 -10.56 -9.53 -5.73
CA GLU A 94 -9.74 -9.77 -4.54
C GLU A 94 -9.76 -8.55 -3.63
N VAL A 95 -9.55 -8.74 -2.32
CA VAL A 95 -9.49 -7.63 -1.37
C VAL A 95 -8.20 -7.70 -0.56
N SER A 96 -7.53 -6.57 -0.41
CA SER A 96 -6.44 -6.40 0.53
C SER A 96 -6.67 -5.21 1.45
N VAL A 97 -5.95 -5.14 2.55
CA VAL A 97 -5.93 -3.98 3.45
C VAL A 97 -4.48 -3.60 3.75
N ILE A 98 -4.18 -2.30 3.84
CA ILE A 98 -2.94 -1.78 4.39
C ILE A 98 -3.26 -1.05 5.70
N SER A 99 -2.52 -1.38 6.76
CA SER A 99 -2.72 -0.83 8.10
C SER A 99 -1.38 -0.45 8.74
N ASN A 100 -1.39 0.51 9.65
CA ASN A 100 -0.29 0.84 10.54
C ASN A 100 -0.06 -0.23 11.63
N GLY A 101 -0.96 -1.22 11.76
CA GLY A 101 -0.87 -2.37 12.67
C GLY A 101 -1.46 -2.15 14.05
N SER A 102 -1.82 -0.92 14.41
CA SER A 102 -2.23 -0.57 15.77
C SER A 102 -3.53 -1.24 16.22
N HIS A 103 -4.48 -1.41 15.29
CA HIS A 103 -5.79 -2.01 15.56
C HIS A 103 -6.09 -3.19 14.61
N LEU A 104 -5.05 -3.91 14.18
CA LEU A 104 -5.18 -5.01 13.22
C LEU A 104 -6.10 -6.14 13.72
N GLU A 105 -6.27 -6.30 15.03
CA GLU A 105 -7.22 -7.21 15.66
C GLU A 105 -8.68 -6.97 15.25
N ASN A 106 -9.04 -5.75 14.88
CA ASN A 106 -10.40 -5.41 14.47
C ASN A 106 -10.84 -6.11 13.18
N ILE A 107 -9.89 -6.52 12.33
CA ILE A 107 -10.19 -7.25 11.09
C ILE A 107 -10.27 -8.76 11.28
N PHE A 108 -9.84 -9.30 12.44
CA PHE A 108 -9.80 -10.74 12.70
C PHE A 108 -11.13 -11.46 12.43
N PRO A 109 -12.30 -10.93 12.87
CA PRO A 109 -13.59 -11.60 12.66
C PRO A 109 -13.97 -11.83 11.20
N PHE A 110 -13.32 -11.15 10.27
CA PHE A 110 -13.55 -11.28 8.83
C PHE A 110 -12.25 -11.33 8.03
N ALA A 111 -11.15 -11.80 8.64
CA ALA A 111 -9.84 -11.90 7.99
C ALA A 111 -9.84 -12.78 6.72
N ARG A 112 -10.80 -13.72 6.62
CA ARG A 112 -11.05 -14.56 5.44
C ARG A 112 -11.56 -13.79 4.22
N LEU A 113 -11.95 -12.52 4.38
CA LEU A 113 -12.29 -11.65 3.26
C LEU A 113 -11.06 -11.16 2.49
N PHE A 114 -9.88 -11.17 3.11
CA PHE A 114 -8.67 -10.58 2.54
C PHE A 114 -7.74 -11.64 1.93
N SER A 115 -7.24 -11.38 0.72
CA SER A 115 -6.17 -12.16 0.08
C SER A 115 -4.77 -11.69 0.52
N GLN A 116 -4.67 -10.49 1.10
CA GLN A 116 -3.42 -9.91 1.58
C GLN A 116 -3.67 -8.87 2.68
N VAL A 117 -2.85 -8.90 3.73
CA VAL A 117 -2.76 -7.83 4.75
C VAL A 117 -1.38 -7.19 4.64
N GLY A 118 -1.35 -5.88 4.47
CA GLY A 118 -0.15 -5.07 4.50
C GLY A 118 0.01 -4.37 5.83
N VAL A 119 1.20 -4.47 6.42
CA VAL A 119 1.59 -3.69 7.59
C VAL A 119 2.61 -2.65 7.13
N SER A 120 2.27 -1.37 7.29
CA SER A 120 3.28 -0.32 7.21
C SER A 120 4.23 -0.52 8.38
N LEU A 121 5.54 -0.47 8.19
CA LEU A 121 6.55 -0.67 9.22
C LEU A 121 7.85 0.02 8.82
N ASP A 122 8.21 1.10 9.51
CA ASP A 122 9.40 1.90 9.16
C ASP A 122 10.53 1.74 10.16
N SER A 123 10.24 1.24 11.36
CA SER A 123 11.23 0.93 12.38
C SER A 123 10.60 0.05 13.46
N PHE A 124 11.43 -0.68 14.21
CA PHE A 124 11.06 -1.27 15.51
C PHE A 124 11.68 -0.50 16.70
N SER A 125 12.49 0.52 16.44
CA SER A 125 13.00 1.42 17.46
C SER A 125 11.89 2.37 17.90
N HIS A 126 11.66 2.44 19.21
CA HIS A 126 10.71 3.36 19.80
C HIS A 126 11.06 4.81 19.43
N GLU A 127 12.32 5.21 19.64
CA GLU A 127 12.78 6.57 19.37
C GLU A 127 12.68 6.94 17.88
N THR A 128 13.02 6.01 16.99
CA THR A 128 12.88 6.23 15.55
C THR A 128 11.41 6.43 15.18
N ASN A 129 10.51 5.58 15.67
CA ASN A 129 9.08 5.71 15.40
C ASN A 129 8.48 6.99 15.99
N LEU A 130 8.96 7.47 17.15
CA LEU A 130 8.59 8.78 17.68
C LEU A 130 8.97 9.90 16.71
N LYS A 131 10.22 9.90 16.21
CA LYS A 131 10.69 10.91 15.24
C LYS A 131 9.93 10.86 13.91
N ILE A 132 9.55 9.67 13.45
CA ILE A 132 8.76 9.52 12.21
C ILE A 132 7.29 9.96 12.43
N GLY A 133 6.77 9.87 13.66
CA GLY A 133 5.36 10.10 14.00
C GLY A 133 4.49 8.84 13.94
N ARG A 134 5.13 7.66 14.02
CA ARG A 134 4.49 6.33 13.99
C ARG A 134 4.11 5.83 15.38
N HIS A 135 3.34 6.64 16.06
CA HIS A 135 2.91 6.37 17.42
C HIS A 135 1.51 6.92 17.66
N CYS A 136 0.86 6.42 18.71
CA CYS A 136 -0.38 6.99 19.24
C CYS A 136 -0.13 7.37 20.69
N HIS A 137 -0.19 8.67 21.02
CA HIS A 137 0.12 9.18 22.37
C HIS A 137 1.46 8.67 22.93
N GLY A 138 2.52 8.77 22.12
CA GLY A 138 3.85 8.28 22.46
C GLY A 138 4.04 6.76 22.40
N LYS A 139 2.98 5.95 22.24
CA LYS A 139 3.10 4.48 22.17
C LYS A 139 3.38 4.00 20.75
N THR A 140 4.40 3.17 20.60
CA THR A 140 4.82 2.54 19.33
C THR A 140 4.54 1.04 19.35
N LEU A 141 4.49 0.41 18.17
CA LEU A 141 4.33 -1.04 18.07
C LEU A 141 5.68 -1.75 18.10
N SER A 142 5.81 -2.73 18.99
CA SER A 142 6.95 -3.65 19.06
C SER A 142 6.89 -4.73 17.97
N TYR A 143 7.98 -5.45 17.82
CA TYR A 143 8.04 -6.62 16.93
C TYR A 143 7.08 -7.71 17.41
N GLU A 144 7.07 -7.98 18.70
CA GLU A 144 6.31 -9.05 19.36
C GLU A 144 4.80 -8.82 19.20
N GLU A 145 4.34 -7.57 19.35
CA GLU A 145 2.94 -7.20 19.12
C GLU A 145 2.51 -7.47 17.68
N ILE A 146 3.31 -7.03 16.69
CA ILE A 146 3.00 -7.28 15.27
C ILE A 146 3.03 -8.77 14.98
N ALA A 147 4.06 -9.49 15.45
CA ALA A 147 4.20 -10.93 15.26
C ALA A 147 2.98 -11.70 15.80
N SER A 148 2.55 -11.39 17.03
CA SER A 148 1.37 -12.02 17.65
C SER A 148 0.08 -11.78 16.86
N LYS A 149 -0.13 -10.55 16.38
CA LYS A 149 -1.27 -10.22 15.51
C LYS A 149 -1.24 -10.98 14.19
N LEU A 150 -0.07 -11.11 13.56
CA LEU A 150 0.11 -11.85 12.31
C LEU A 150 -0.07 -13.37 12.49
N VAL A 151 0.37 -13.95 13.62
CA VAL A 151 0.10 -15.35 13.97
C VAL A 151 -1.40 -15.60 14.06
N THR A 152 -2.13 -14.72 14.77
CA THR A 152 -3.59 -14.82 14.88
C THR A 152 -4.28 -14.72 13.51
N LEU A 153 -3.84 -13.78 12.65
CA LEU A 153 -4.37 -13.66 11.30
C LEU A 153 -4.20 -14.94 10.48
N ARG A 154 -3.01 -15.56 10.52
CA ARG A 154 -2.73 -16.80 9.79
C ARG A 154 -3.52 -17.98 10.33
N ALA A 155 -3.77 -18.04 11.64
CA ALA A 155 -4.65 -19.06 12.22
C ALA A 155 -6.08 -18.97 11.66
N ILE A 156 -6.59 -17.76 11.42
CA ILE A 156 -7.94 -17.53 10.88
C ILE A 156 -7.99 -17.73 9.36
N ASN A 157 -6.95 -17.30 8.65
CA ASN A 157 -6.80 -17.40 7.21
C ASN A 157 -5.38 -17.87 6.83
N PRO A 158 -5.14 -19.19 6.75
CA PRO A 158 -3.80 -19.75 6.49
C PRO A 158 -3.20 -19.35 5.14
N LYS A 159 -4.03 -18.92 4.18
CA LYS A 159 -3.60 -18.49 2.83
C LYS A 159 -3.32 -16.98 2.75
N ILE A 160 -3.46 -16.25 3.85
CA ILE A 160 -3.31 -14.79 3.83
C ILE A 160 -1.87 -14.41 3.52
N ARG A 161 -1.69 -13.58 2.48
CA ARG A 161 -0.38 -13.02 2.16
C ARG A 161 -0.08 -11.87 3.08
N ILE A 162 1.10 -11.89 3.70
CA ILE A 162 1.58 -10.77 4.50
C ILE A 162 2.48 -9.89 3.64
N LYS A 163 2.18 -8.60 3.62
CA LYS A 163 2.99 -7.59 2.96
C LYS A 163 3.55 -6.63 4.02
N VAL A 164 4.81 -6.24 3.91
CA VAL A 164 5.38 -5.16 4.72
C VAL A 164 5.74 -4.00 3.79
N ASN A 165 5.43 -2.77 4.19
CA ASN A 165 5.90 -1.57 3.52
C ASN A 165 6.82 -0.79 4.46
N THR A 166 8.03 -0.46 4.04
CA THR A 166 8.92 0.47 4.73
C THR A 166 9.13 1.70 3.86
N VAL A 167 8.86 2.88 4.42
CA VAL A 167 9.28 4.17 3.84
C VAL A 167 10.63 4.56 4.43
N VAL A 168 11.65 4.54 3.59
CA VAL A 168 13.01 4.94 3.93
C VAL A 168 13.08 6.46 4.02
N ASN A 169 13.43 6.96 5.19
CA ASN A 169 13.49 8.38 5.54
C ASN A 169 14.76 8.69 6.35
N GLN A 170 14.97 9.96 6.66
CA GLN A 170 16.17 10.44 7.37
C GLN A 170 16.40 9.80 8.75
N ASN A 171 15.37 9.21 9.37
CA ASN A 171 15.47 8.63 10.71
C ASN A 171 15.77 7.12 10.70
N ASN A 172 15.54 6.40 9.59
CA ASN A 172 15.66 4.93 9.55
C ASN A 172 16.62 4.41 8.46
N TYR A 173 17.23 5.28 7.65
CA TYR A 173 18.05 4.86 6.50
C TYR A 173 19.27 3.99 6.87
N ASN A 174 19.68 3.98 8.13
CA ASN A 174 20.78 3.17 8.66
C ASN A 174 20.30 1.90 9.38
N GLU A 175 18.99 1.66 9.51
CA GLU A 175 18.46 0.51 10.24
C GLU A 175 18.56 -0.80 9.43
N LEU A 176 18.62 -1.91 10.16
CA LEU A 176 18.51 -3.27 9.64
C LEU A 176 17.15 -3.84 10.08
N LEU A 177 16.25 -4.01 9.13
CA LEU A 177 14.88 -4.48 9.33
C LEU A 177 14.59 -5.82 8.65
N VAL A 178 15.35 -6.16 7.59
CA VAL A 178 15.05 -7.30 6.72
C VAL A 178 14.91 -8.63 7.48
N ASP A 179 15.77 -8.90 8.46
CA ASP A 179 15.71 -10.12 9.27
C ASP A 179 14.38 -10.24 10.02
N LYS A 180 13.96 -9.15 10.66
CA LYS A 180 12.68 -9.10 11.38
C LYS A 180 11.51 -9.20 10.41
N VAL A 181 11.57 -8.53 9.25
CA VAL A 181 10.52 -8.59 8.23
C VAL A 181 10.38 -10.02 7.67
N ALA A 182 11.48 -10.71 7.40
CA ALA A 182 11.50 -12.11 7.00
C ALA A 182 10.92 -13.01 8.10
N ALA A 183 11.33 -12.80 9.36
CA ALA A 183 10.83 -13.55 10.52
C ALA A 183 9.32 -13.35 10.78
N LEU A 184 8.73 -12.22 10.35
CA LEU A 184 7.28 -12.03 10.35
C LEU A 184 6.56 -12.93 9.30
N GLY A 185 7.30 -13.62 8.44
CA GLY A 185 6.78 -14.42 7.32
C GLY A 185 6.21 -13.58 6.20
N ALA A 186 6.77 -12.39 5.97
CA ALA A 186 6.29 -11.50 4.92
C ALA A 186 6.47 -12.14 3.54
N THR A 187 5.37 -12.32 2.82
CA THR A 187 5.39 -12.83 1.43
C THR A 187 5.84 -11.78 0.43
N LYS A 188 5.76 -10.49 0.81
CA LYS A 188 6.21 -9.35 0.00
C LYS A 188 6.72 -8.22 0.89
N TYR A 189 7.91 -7.74 0.63
CA TYR A 189 8.49 -6.57 1.29
C TYR A 189 8.65 -5.42 0.29
N LYS A 190 7.98 -4.29 0.51
CA LYS A 190 8.16 -3.08 -0.29
C LYS A 190 9.05 -2.09 0.46
N ILE A 191 10.15 -1.69 -0.16
CA ILE A 191 11.03 -0.62 0.32
C ILE A 191 10.79 0.59 -0.57
N LEU A 192 10.20 1.63 0.00
CA LEU A 192 9.81 2.85 -0.70
C LEU A 192 10.73 3.99 -0.28
N ARG A 193 11.27 4.75 -1.24
CA ARG A 193 11.98 5.98 -0.91
C ARG A 193 10.99 7.05 -0.45
N GLN A 194 11.32 7.82 0.59
CA GLN A 194 10.49 8.99 0.91
C GLN A 194 10.57 10.02 -0.21
N ILE A 195 9.42 10.29 -0.85
CA ILE A 195 9.24 11.39 -1.80
C ILE A 195 9.24 12.71 -1.02
N PRO A 196 9.99 13.73 -1.49
CA PRO A 196 9.84 15.09 -0.98
C PRO A 196 8.40 15.57 -1.19
N PHE A 197 7.68 15.86 -0.11
CA PHE A 197 6.31 16.33 -0.15
C PHE A 197 6.01 17.15 1.09
N ASP A 198 5.36 18.31 0.91
CA ASP A 198 5.09 19.27 1.98
C ASP A 198 6.39 19.64 2.74
N CYS A 199 6.44 19.46 4.07
CA CYS A 199 7.61 19.75 4.90
C CYS A 199 8.72 18.68 4.84
N CYS A 200 8.50 17.54 4.20
CA CYS A 200 9.47 16.45 4.13
C CYS A 200 10.44 16.66 2.96
N LYS A 201 11.74 16.73 3.25
CA LYS A 201 12.80 16.89 2.23
C LYS A 201 13.11 15.62 1.43
N GLY A 202 12.58 14.46 1.84
CA GLY A 202 12.98 13.15 1.31
C GLY A 202 14.38 12.72 1.79
N VAL A 203 14.95 11.71 1.14
CA VAL A 203 16.30 11.18 1.42
C VAL A 203 17.23 11.26 0.22
N THR A 204 18.53 11.39 0.47
CA THR A 204 19.56 11.39 -0.58
C THR A 204 19.74 9.99 -1.18
N ASP A 205 20.42 9.91 -2.34
CA ASP A 205 20.78 8.62 -2.94
C ASP A 205 21.68 7.81 -1.99
N GLU A 206 22.65 8.45 -1.35
CA GLU A 206 23.54 7.81 -0.37
C GLU A 206 22.76 7.20 0.81
N GLN A 207 21.84 7.95 1.39
CA GLN A 207 20.99 7.45 2.48
C GLN A 207 20.14 6.27 2.03
N PHE A 208 19.47 6.39 0.88
CA PHE A 208 18.60 5.34 0.37
C PHE A 208 19.40 4.07 0.03
N PHE A 209 20.57 4.22 -0.58
CA PHE A 209 21.47 3.11 -0.90
C PHE A 209 22.09 2.47 0.34
N SER A 210 22.35 3.25 1.40
CA SER A 210 22.73 2.69 2.71
C SER A 210 21.67 1.73 3.23
N PHE A 211 20.40 2.13 3.20
CA PHE A 211 19.30 1.27 3.62
C PHE A 211 19.20 0.01 2.77
N LEU A 212 19.31 0.14 1.45
CA LEU A 212 19.24 -1.01 0.54
C LEU A 212 20.39 -1.98 0.72
N ARG A 213 21.62 -1.50 0.94
CA ARG A 213 22.78 -2.38 1.24
C ARG A 213 22.53 -3.22 2.50
N ASN A 214 21.89 -2.64 3.50
CA ASN A 214 21.55 -3.34 4.73
C ASN A 214 20.37 -4.31 4.57
N ASN A 215 19.39 -3.98 3.73
CA ASN A 215 18.07 -4.64 3.74
C ASN A 215 17.68 -5.41 2.48
N TYR A 216 18.43 -5.32 1.38
CA TYR A 216 18.14 -6.06 0.16
C TYR A 216 18.74 -7.47 0.20
N ARG A 217 18.03 -8.40 0.86
CA ARG A 217 18.44 -9.79 1.12
C ARG A 217 17.32 -10.78 0.80
N GLU A 218 17.16 -11.10 -0.48
CA GLU A 218 16.14 -12.05 -0.98
C GLU A 218 16.31 -13.47 -0.38
N ASP A 219 17.54 -13.85 -0.04
CA ASP A 219 17.89 -15.14 0.55
C ASP A 219 17.18 -15.43 1.89
N LEU A 220 16.73 -14.39 2.59
CA LEU A 220 16.04 -14.51 3.87
C LEU A 220 14.55 -14.85 3.73
N PHE A 221 13.97 -14.73 2.53
CA PHE A 221 12.54 -14.91 2.30
C PHE A 221 12.16 -16.30 1.77
N ALA A 222 13.10 -17.24 1.78
CA ALA A 222 12.96 -18.54 1.14
C ALA A 222 11.82 -19.41 1.70
N SER A 223 11.10 -20.07 0.78
CA SER A 223 10.40 -21.33 0.99
C SER A 223 10.32 -22.11 -0.33
N ASP A 224 10.31 -23.44 -0.26
CA ASP A 224 10.13 -24.31 -1.44
C ASP A 224 8.88 -23.91 -2.25
N GLY A 225 9.06 -23.62 -3.54
CA GLY A 225 7.96 -23.25 -4.45
C GLY A 225 7.46 -21.80 -4.38
N ALA A 226 8.14 -20.91 -3.63
CA ALA A 226 7.81 -19.49 -3.57
C ALA A 226 8.21 -18.71 -4.85
N PRO A 227 7.60 -17.53 -5.10
CA PRO A 227 8.03 -16.62 -6.16
C PRO A 227 9.51 -16.25 -5.98
N SER A 228 10.23 -16.07 -7.10
CA SER A 228 11.67 -15.77 -7.10
C SER A 228 12.05 -14.39 -6.54
N GLN A 229 11.06 -13.56 -6.19
CA GLN A 229 11.27 -12.20 -5.70
C GLN A 229 10.26 -11.82 -4.61
N HIS A 230 10.76 -11.42 -3.46
CA HIS A 230 9.97 -10.96 -2.31
C HIS A 230 10.17 -9.47 -2.04
N ILE A 231 11.34 -8.91 -2.33
CA ILE A 231 11.69 -7.52 -2.07
C ILE A 231 11.47 -6.68 -3.33
N PHE A 232 10.66 -5.65 -3.19
CA PHE A 232 10.33 -4.70 -4.25
C PHE A 232 10.77 -3.31 -3.83
N VAL A 233 11.71 -2.73 -4.57
CA VAL A 233 12.23 -1.40 -4.32
C VAL A 233 11.52 -0.40 -5.24
N GLU A 234 10.97 0.66 -4.65
CA GLU A 234 10.29 1.74 -5.36
C GLU A 234 10.96 3.08 -5.08
N ASP A 235 11.76 3.55 -6.04
CA ASP A 235 12.28 4.91 -6.08
C ASP A 235 11.20 5.89 -6.58
N ASN A 236 11.41 7.20 -6.41
CA ASN A 236 10.43 8.25 -6.70
C ASN A 236 9.90 8.19 -8.15
N ALA A 237 10.77 7.89 -9.11
CA ALA A 237 10.42 7.79 -10.52
C ALA A 237 9.42 6.64 -10.82
N ALA A 238 9.49 5.56 -10.03
CA ALA A 238 8.59 4.41 -10.16
C ALA A 238 7.21 4.70 -9.56
N MET A 239 7.12 5.50 -8.50
CA MET A 239 5.87 5.80 -7.80
C MET A 239 4.99 6.85 -8.49
N LEU A 240 5.59 7.83 -9.17
CA LEU A 240 4.84 8.95 -9.77
C LEU A 240 3.98 8.50 -10.96
N GLY A 241 2.66 8.77 -10.88
CA GLY A 241 1.70 8.51 -11.95
C GLY A 241 1.30 7.03 -12.13
N SER A 242 1.78 6.16 -11.24
CA SER A 242 1.71 4.72 -11.44
C SER A 242 0.74 4.01 -10.50
N TYR A 243 0.00 4.72 -9.63
CA TYR A 243 -0.93 4.13 -8.66
C TYR A 243 -2.38 4.51 -8.98
N LEU A 244 -3.30 3.56 -9.10
CA LEU A 244 -4.73 3.91 -9.09
C LEU A 244 -5.16 4.14 -7.65
N MET A 245 -5.51 5.37 -7.30
CA MET A 245 -5.88 5.77 -5.94
C MET A 245 -7.20 6.53 -5.96
N ILE A 246 -8.13 6.10 -5.12
CA ILE A 246 -9.42 6.75 -4.88
C ILE A 246 -9.31 7.46 -3.53
N ALA A 247 -9.56 8.76 -3.50
CA ALA A 247 -9.57 9.58 -2.31
C ALA A 247 -10.83 9.32 -1.46
N PRO A 248 -10.86 9.75 -0.19
CA PRO A 248 -12.02 9.54 0.68
C PRO A 248 -13.32 10.16 0.14
N ASP A 249 -13.24 11.17 -0.72
CA ASP A 249 -14.40 11.80 -1.37
C ASP A 249 -14.85 11.11 -2.67
N GLY A 250 -14.27 9.96 -3.02
CA GLY A 250 -14.66 9.15 -4.17
C GLY A 250 -14.06 9.59 -5.51
N ARG A 251 -13.13 10.55 -5.52
CA ARG A 251 -12.39 10.96 -6.73
C ARG A 251 -11.14 10.11 -6.92
N LEU A 252 -10.77 9.81 -8.17
CA LEU A 252 -9.41 9.34 -8.45
C LEU A 252 -8.42 10.48 -8.24
N PHE A 253 -7.22 10.15 -7.79
CA PHE A 253 -6.15 11.13 -7.68
C PHE A 253 -4.77 10.55 -8.03
N GLN A 254 -3.87 11.44 -8.43
CA GLN A 254 -2.45 11.17 -8.65
C GLN A 254 -1.60 12.22 -7.95
N ASN A 255 -0.40 11.83 -7.54
CA ASN A 255 0.64 12.76 -7.12
C ASN A 255 1.06 13.60 -8.34
N GLY A 256 0.89 14.92 -8.27
CA GLY A 256 1.50 15.86 -9.22
C GLY A 256 2.88 16.33 -8.74
N GLN A 257 3.47 17.29 -9.46
CA GLN A 257 4.77 17.86 -9.06
C GLN A 257 4.68 18.71 -7.78
N ALA A 258 3.56 19.41 -7.55
CA ALA A 258 3.34 20.29 -6.40
C ALA A 258 2.03 20.02 -5.64
N GLU A 259 0.98 19.56 -6.33
CA GLU A 259 -0.33 19.27 -5.74
C GLU A 259 -0.91 17.96 -6.31
N TYR A 260 -1.93 17.44 -5.65
CA TYR A 260 -2.70 16.30 -6.15
C TYR A 260 -3.60 16.71 -7.31
N ARG A 261 -3.60 15.90 -8.37
CA ARG A 261 -4.57 16.02 -9.47
C ARG A 261 -5.74 15.08 -9.21
N TYR A 262 -6.96 15.61 -9.19
CA TYR A 262 -8.19 14.86 -8.94
C TYR A 262 -9.05 14.74 -10.20
N SER A 263 -9.76 13.61 -10.32
CA SER A 263 -10.86 13.44 -11.29
C SER A 263 -12.18 14.01 -10.76
N HIS A 264 -13.23 13.93 -11.57
CA HIS A 264 -14.60 13.97 -11.07
C HIS A 264 -14.95 12.74 -10.22
N PRO A 265 -15.96 12.81 -9.32
CA PRO A 265 -16.32 11.70 -8.43
C PRO A 265 -16.81 10.44 -9.18
N LEU A 266 -16.38 9.27 -8.71
CA LEU A 266 -16.73 7.98 -9.32
C LEU A 266 -18.21 7.58 -9.13
N MET A 267 -18.96 8.27 -8.27
CA MET A 267 -20.42 8.09 -8.15
C MET A 267 -21.17 8.61 -9.39
N SER A 268 -20.60 9.59 -10.09
CA SER A 268 -21.23 10.25 -11.25
C SER A 268 -20.45 10.11 -12.56
N THR A 269 -19.20 9.63 -12.51
CA THR A 269 -18.29 9.60 -13.66
C THR A 269 -17.78 8.19 -13.92
N PRO A 270 -17.89 7.64 -15.15
CA PRO A 270 -17.34 6.33 -15.48
C PRO A 270 -15.84 6.23 -15.16
N PHE A 271 -15.42 5.08 -14.62
CA PHE A 271 -14.05 4.87 -14.14
C PHE A 271 -12.98 5.15 -15.21
N GLU A 272 -13.23 4.75 -16.46
CA GLU A 272 -12.33 5.00 -17.59
C GLU A 272 -12.11 6.51 -17.85
N VAL A 273 -13.18 7.30 -17.75
CA VAL A 273 -13.11 8.76 -17.93
C VAL A 273 -12.29 9.38 -16.80
N ALA A 274 -12.58 9.01 -15.55
CA ALA A 274 -11.85 9.48 -14.38
C ALA A 274 -10.35 9.13 -14.44
N MET A 275 -9.97 7.96 -14.97
CA MET A 275 -8.56 7.60 -15.16
C MET A 275 -7.84 8.50 -16.17
N LYS A 276 -8.51 8.87 -17.27
CA LYS A 276 -7.96 9.81 -18.26
C LYS A 276 -7.75 11.20 -17.66
N GLU A 277 -8.68 11.64 -16.81
CA GLU A 277 -8.62 12.93 -16.13
C GLU A 277 -7.42 13.08 -15.18
N VAL A 278 -6.90 11.98 -14.62
CA VAL A 278 -5.74 12.02 -13.71
C VAL A 278 -4.40 11.67 -14.37
N GLY A 279 -4.40 11.32 -15.67
CA GLY A 279 -3.15 11.01 -16.39
C GLY A 279 -2.49 9.71 -15.94
N PHE A 280 -3.28 8.68 -15.65
CA PHE A 280 -2.78 7.37 -15.22
C PHE A 280 -1.83 6.73 -16.26
N ALA A 281 -0.62 6.34 -15.83
CA ALA A 281 0.39 5.73 -16.69
C ALA A 281 0.40 4.19 -16.55
N GLU A 282 -0.37 3.50 -17.39
CA GLU A 282 -0.55 2.03 -17.38
C GLU A 282 0.79 1.26 -17.40
N GLY A 283 1.73 1.65 -18.29
CA GLY A 283 3.03 0.97 -18.39
C GLY A 283 3.85 1.05 -17.09
N LYS A 284 3.83 2.21 -16.42
CA LYS A 284 4.50 2.36 -15.12
C LYS A 284 3.80 1.55 -14.02
N PHE A 285 2.47 1.44 -14.07
CA PHE A 285 1.71 0.66 -13.11
C PHE A 285 2.14 -0.81 -13.07
N PHE A 286 2.21 -1.47 -14.24
CA PHE A 286 2.57 -2.89 -14.29
C PHE A 286 4.05 -3.14 -13.97
N ASN A 287 4.95 -2.24 -14.40
CA ASN A 287 6.39 -2.38 -14.13
C ASN A 287 6.77 -2.37 -12.63
N ARG A 288 5.94 -1.79 -11.76
CA ARG A 288 6.16 -1.86 -10.30
C ARG A 288 5.83 -3.22 -9.68
N TYR A 289 5.12 -4.08 -10.41
CA TYR A 289 4.82 -5.44 -9.96
C TYR A 289 5.79 -6.47 -10.51
N THR A 290 6.71 -6.07 -11.39
CA THR A 290 7.81 -6.88 -11.90
C THR A 290 9.13 -6.48 -11.20
N SER A 291 10.21 -7.21 -11.49
CA SER A 291 11.54 -6.91 -10.95
C SER A 291 12.16 -5.66 -11.56
N VAL A 292 11.67 -5.18 -12.71
CA VAL A 292 12.32 -4.15 -13.55
C VAL A 292 12.71 -2.89 -12.76
N ALA A 293 11.79 -2.33 -11.97
CA ALA A 293 12.08 -1.13 -11.18
C ALA A 293 13.11 -1.41 -10.07
N THR A 294 13.04 -2.60 -9.46
CA THR A 294 13.97 -3.04 -8.42
C THR A 294 15.36 -3.24 -8.99
N ASP A 295 15.47 -3.99 -10.09
CA ASP A 295 16.73 -4.29 -10.77
C ASP A 295 17.46 -3.01 -11.20
N ALA A 296 16.71 -2.04 -11.75
CA ALA A 296 17.25 -0.74 -12.12
C ALA A 296 17.82 0.03 -10.92
N THR A 297 17.10 0.08 -9.79
CA THR A 297 17.57 0.77 -8.58
C THR A 297 18.77 0.05 -7.95
N ILE A 298 18.77 -1.28 -7.90
CA ILE A 298 19.88 -2.07 -7.37
C ILE A 298 21.13 -1.94 -8.24
N ALA A 299 20.98 -1.89 -9.57
CA ALA A 299 22.08 -1.61 -10.48
C ALA A 299 22.70 -0.22 -10.21
N LYS A 300 21.86 0.82 -10.04
CA LYS A 300 22.33 2.17 -9.70
C LYS A 300 23.10 2.21 -8.37
N MET A 301 22.60 1.50 -7.35
CA MET A 301 23.28 1.37 -6.05
C MET A 301 24.67 0.73 -6.16
N LYS A 302 24.78 -0.37 -6.93
CA LYS A 302 26.05 -1.08 -7.14
C LYS A 302 27.07 -0.21 -7.86
N LEU A 303 26.64 0.56 -8.88
CA LEU A 303 27.51 1.51 -9.58
C LEU A 303 28.02 2.63 -8.67
N ALA A 304 27.15 3.17 -7.81
CA ALA A 304 27.53 4.22 -6.85
C ALA A 304 28.50 3.74 -5.76
N SER A 305 28.60 2.43 -5.52
CA SER A 305 29.55 1.85 -4.55
C SER A 305 30.92 1.56 -5.16
N ALA A 306 31.03 1.62 -6.49
CA ALA A 306 32.26 1.37 -7.24
C ALA A 306 33.01 2.66 -7.64
N ALA A 307 32.40 3.83 -7.39
CA ALA A 307 32.96 5.16 -7.61
C ALA A 307 33.41 5.76 -6.26
#